data_AF-A0A8H5H2J9-F1
#
_entry.id   AF-A0A8H5H2J9-F1
#
_cell.length_a   1.000
_cell.length_b   1.000
_cell.length_c   1.000
_cell.angle_alpha   90.00
_cell.angle_beta   90.00
_cell.angle_gamma   90.00
#
_symmetry.space_group_name_H-M   'P 1'
#
loop_
_entity.id
_entity.type
_entity.pdbx_description
1 polymer ?
#
loop_
_entity_poly.entity_id
_entity_poly.type
_entity_poly.pdbx_seq_one_letter_code
_entity_poly.pdbx_strand_id
1 'polypeptide(L)'
;MFPALQPQPSSSVVDARSVYGGASTAVNFVNHFEAESAKIFWIDFSGNPVLFAAVAPGSSIRQATYVGHPWEAVISRKDETVKVIYFPTFPESNAILDKTLFPVKALPAIHPSDTPNLVSIQGGQSTAIEFENKLQVEVKVFWVNFFGKQVLFATIPPGQSCRQLTFVGHPWIVVASSEKAPFAVFFPTPYEGTAVIDESLLLRGG
;
A
#
# COMPACT_ATOMS: atom_id res chain seq x y z
N MET A 1 -6.84 3.50 -24.83
CA MET A 1 -6.67 3.01 -23.44
C MET A 1 -7.42 3.99 -22.55
N PHE A 2 -8.40 3.52 -21.76
CA PHE A 2 -9.16 4.40 -20.87
C PHE A 2 -8.27 4.86 -19.68
N PRO A 3 -8.42 6.10 -19.20
CA PRO A 3 -7.67 6.58 -18.04
C PRO A 3 -8.00 5.76 -16.78
N ALA A 4 -7.05 5.64 -15.87
CA ALA A 4 -7.27 4.98 -14.59
C ALA A 4 -7.85 5.96 -13.56
N LEU A 5 -8.86 5.51 -12.81
CA LEU A 5 -9.39 6.24 -11.66
C LEU A 5 -8.47 6.07 -10.45
N GLN A 6 -8.27 7.16 -9.71
CA GLN A 6 -7.58 7.11 -8.43
C GLN A 6 -8.53 6.59 -7.35
N PRO A 7 -8.22 5.48 -6.67
CA PRO A 7 -9.01 5.00 -5.54
C PRO A 7 -8.85 5.95 -4.34
N GLN A 8 -9.92 6.14 -3.59
CA GLN A 8 -9.89 6.79 -2.27
C GLN A 8 -10.21 5.75 -1.20
N PRO A 9 -9.47 5.68 -0.07
CA PRO A 9 -9.87 4.83 1.05
C PRO A 9 -11.29 5.17 1.49
N SER A 10 -12.18 4.18 1.58
CA SER A 10 -13.59 4.40 1.98
C SER A 10 -13.71 5.17 3.29
N SER A 11 -12.80 4.92 4.25
CA SER A 11 -12.73 5.61 5.53
C SER A 11 -12.38 7.11 5.45
N SER A 12 -11.78 7.56 4.35
CA SER A 12 -11.43 8.97 4.11
C SER A 12 -12.52 9.77 3.40
N VAL A 13 -13.50 9.08 2.79
CA VAL A 13 -14.56 9.74 2.03
C VAL A 13 -15.76 9.97 2.93
N VAL A 14 -16.01 11.23 3.27
CA VAL A 14 -17.20 11.62 4.02
C VAL A 14 -18.37 11.75 3.06
N ASP A 15 -19.51 11.16 3.42
CA ASP A 15 -20.78 11.31 2.69
C ASP A 15 -20.70 10.86 1.21
N ALA A 16 -20.04 9.72 0.97
CA ALA A 16 -20.06 9.07 -0.34
C ALA A 16 -21.49 8.60 -0.66
N ARG A 17 -22.28 9.44 -1.32
CA ARG A 17 -23.62 9.06 -1.82
C ARG A 17 -23.78 9.50 -3.26
N SER A 18 -24.63 8.78 -4.01
CA SER A 18 -24.95 9.17 -5.38
C SER A 18 -25.68 10.52 -5.44
N VAL A 19 -25.41 11.28 -6.49
CA VAL A 19 -26.09 12.54 -6.79
C VAL A 19 -26.72 12.52 -8.17
N TYR A 20 -27.82 13.26 -8.34
CA TYR A 20 -28.51 13.40 -9.62
C TYR A 20 -27.77 14.36 -10.57
N GLY A 21 -28.07 14.26 -11.87
CA GLY A 21 -27.65 15.25 -12.88
C GLY A 21 -26.26 15.01 -13.48
N GLY A 22 -25.62 13.90 -13.15
CA GLY A 22 -24.33 13.49 -13.72
C GLY A 22 -24.42 13.05 -15.18
N ALA A 23 -23.33 13.25 -15.93
CA ALA A 23 -23.19 12.72 -17.29
C ALA A 23 -23.15 11.18 -17.27
N SER A 24 -23.80 10.55 -18.26
CA SER A 24 -23.70 9.10 -18.48
C SER A 24 -22.28 8.72 -18.86
N THR A 25 -21.72 7.72 -18.21
CA THR A 25 -20.36 7.21 -18.41
C THR A 25 -20.32 5.69 -18.13
N ALA A 26 -19.13 5.11 -18.10
CA ALA A 26 -18.91 3.76 -17.61
C ALA A 26 -17.61 3.66 -16.80
N VAL A 27 -17.56 2.68 -15.91
CA VAL A 27 -16.33 2.25 -15.24
C VAL A 27 -16.06 0.81 -15.63
N ASN A 28 -14.84 0.55 -16.07
CA ASN A 28 -14.35 -0.80 -16.28
C ASN A 28 -13.55 -1.25 -15.05
N PHE A 29 -14.13 -2.12 -14.23
CA PHE A 29 -13.45 -2.69 -13.08
C PHE A 29 -12.58 -3.84 -13.56
N VAL A 30 -11.26 -3.70 -13.42
CA VAL A 30 -10.27 -4.66 -13.89
C VAL A 30 -9.60 -5.29 -12.68
N ASN A 31 -9.88 -6.58 -12.44
CA ASN A 31 -9.30 -7.32 -11.34
C ASN A 31 -7.99 -7.98 -11.78
N HIS A 32 -6.86 -7.44 -11.32
CA HIS A 32 -5.52 -7.99 -11.54
C HIS A 32 -5.02 -8.88 -10.39
N PHE A 33 -5.85 -9.17 -9.38
CA PHE A 33 -5.50 -10.18 -8.39
C PHE A 33 -5.51 -11.58 -9.01
N GLU A 34 -4.62 -12.44 -8.52
CA GLU A 34 -4.46 -13.82 -8.99
C GLU A 34 -5.40 -14.80 -8.27
N ALA A 35 -5.85 -14.47 -7.05
CA ALA A 35 -6.64 -15.36 -6.21
C ALA A 35 -7.90 -14.71 -5.63
N GLU A 36 -7.91 -13.40 -5.43
CA GLU A 36 -8.98 -12.69 -4.75
C GLU A 36 -10.05 -12.18 -5.72
N SER A 37 -11.31 -12.56 -5.49
CA SER A 37 -12.45 -11.92 -6.14
C SER A 37 -12.73 -10.55 -5.51
N ALA A 38 -13.02 -9.55 -6.33
CA ALA A 38 -13.43 -8.22 -5.87
C ALA A 38 -14.95 -8.09 -5.85
N LYS A 39 -15.54 -7.64 -4.74
CA LYS A 39 -16.96 -7.26 -4.68
C LYS A 39 -17.11 -5.79 -5.01
N ILE A 40 -17.98 -5.47 -5.95
CA ILE A 40 -18.22 -4.12 -6.45
C ILE A 40 -19.60 -3.67 -5.99
N PHE A 41 -19.65 -2.55 -5.29
CA PHE A 41 -20.86 -1.96 -4.74
C PHE A 41 -21.09 -0.60 -5.38
N TRP A 42 -22.31 -0.34 -5.81
CA TRP A 42 -22.75 1.03 -6.07
C TRP A 42 -23.16 1.66 -4.75
N ILE A 43 -22.74 2.89 -4.47
CA ILE A 43 -23.21 3.60 -3.29
C ILE A 43 -24.46 4.42 -3.65
N ASP A 44 -25.60 4.04 -3.08
CA ASP A 44 -26.89 4.60 -3.44
C ASP A 44 -27.06 6.09 -3.04
N PHE A 45 -28.22 6.67 -3.34
CA PHE A 45 -28.53 8.07 -3.01
C PHE A 45 -28.65 8.34 -1.51
N SER A 46 -28.80 7.30 -0.69
CA SER A 46 -28.80 7.38 0.78
C SER A 46 -27.42 7.10 1.39
N GLY A 47 -26.41 6.77 0.58
CA GLY A 47 -25.08 6.40 1.03
C GLY A 47 -24.90 4.91 1.36
N ASN A 48 -25.89 4.06 1.06
CA ASN A 48 -25.78 2.63 1.35
C ASN A 48 -25.06 1.89 0.21
N PRO A 49 -24.13 0.96 0.52
CA PRO A 49 -23.53 0.11 -0.49
C PRO A 49 -24.51 -0.97 -0.96
N VAL A 50 -24.80 -0.97 -2.26
CA VAL A 50 -25.63 -1.96 -2.94
C VAL A 50 -24.71 -2.87 -3.77
N LEU A 51 -24.64 -4.16 -3.42
CA LEU A 51 -23.79 -5.11 -4.14
C LEU A 51 -24.27 -5.22 -5.59
N PHE A 52 -23.35 -4.94 -6.51
CA PHE A 52 -23.63 -4.96 -7.92
C PHE A 52 -23.06 -6.21 -8.59
N ALA A 53 -21.78 -6.50 -8.34
CA ALA A 53 -21.09 -7.63 -8.98
C ALA A 53 -19.96 -8.19 -8.11
N ALA A 54 -19.54 -9.41 -8.44
CA ALA A 54 -18.25 -9.96 -8.02
C ALA A 54 -17.39 -10.17 -9.27
N VAL A 55 -16.19 -9.60 -9.30
CA VAL A 55 -15.23 -9.72 -10.40
C VAL A 55 -14.20 -10.78 -10.03
N ALA A 56 -14.17 -11.89 -10.77
CA ALA A 56 -13.23 -12.98 -10.55
C ALA A 56 -11.76 -12.53 -10.76
N PRO A 57 -10.79 -13.25 -10.18
CA PRO A 57 -9.37 -13.01 -10.44
C PRO A 57 -9.04 -12.95 -11.93
N GLY A 58 -8.17 -12.02 -12.33
CA GLY A 58 -7.78 -11.79 -13.73
C GLY A 58 -8.89 -11.33 -14.69
N SER A 59 -10.10 -11.09 -14.19
CA SER A 59 -11.27 -10.76 -15.01
C SER A 59 -11.61 -9.26 -14.95
N SER A 60 -12.48 -8.81 -15.85
CA SER A 60 -13.00 -7.43 -15.83
C SER A 60 -14.50 -7.39 -16.08
N ILE A 61 -15.13 -6.33 -15.59
CA ILE A 61 -16.53 -6.01 -15.88
C ILE A 61 -16.67 -4.52 -16.21
N ARG A 62 -17.30 -4.24 -17.34
CA ARG A 62 -17.69 -2.87 -17.71
C ARG A 62 -19.07 -2.58 -17.16
N GLN A 63 -19.18 -1.50 -16.40
CA GLN A 63 -20.45 -1.06 -15.82
C GLN A 63 -20.83 0.34 -16.25
N ALA A 64 -22.00 0.49 -16.88
CA ALA A 64 -22.59 1.78 -17.18
C ALA A 64 -23.03 2.48 -15.87
N THR A 65 -22.73 3.76 -15.74
CA THR A 65 -22.99 4.56 -14.53
C THR A 65 -23.06 6.05 -14.89
N TYR A 66 -23.13 6.92 -13.88
CA TYR A 66 -23.09 8.36 -14.03
C TYR A 66 -21.92 8.97 -13.26
N VAL A 67 -21.43 10.10 -13.76
CA VAL A 67 -20.55 10.99 -12.96
C VAL A 67 -21.30 11.38 -11.69
N GLY A 68 -20.65 11.29 -10.53
CA GLY A 68 -21.30 11.54 -9.23
C GLY A 68 -21.98 10.32 -8.61
N HIS A 69 -21.90 9.13 -9.21
CA HIS A 69 -22.23 7.87 -8.53
C HIS A 69 -20.95 7.22 -7.96
N PRO A 70 -20.72 7.20 -6.64
CA PRO A 70 -19.58 6.52 -6.07
C PRO A 70 -19.72 5.00 -6.19
N TRP A 71 -18.58 4.32 -6.38
CA TRP A 71 -18.49 2.87 -6.41
C TRP A 71 -17.46 2.37 -5.41
N GLU A 72 -17.85 1.50 -4.49
CA GLU A 72 -16.93 0.87 -3.55
C GLU A 72 -16.48 -0.50 -4.09
N ALA A 73 -15.17 -0.72 -4.12
CA ALA A 73 -14.59 -2.05 -4.33
C ALA A 73 -14.11 -2.60 -2.99
N VAL A 74 -14.50 -3.84 -2.69
CA VAL A 74 -14.10 -4.58 -1.49
C VAL A 74 -13.32 -5.82 -1.91
N ILE A 75 -12.09 -5.93 -1.42
CA ILE A 75 -11.20 -7.07 -1.66
C ILE A 75 -10.77 -7.61 -0.30
N SER A 76 -10.92 -8.92 -0.10
CA SER A 76 -10.54 -9.61 1.13
C SER A 76 -9.49 -10.68 0.83
N ARG A 77 -8.40 -10.67 1.61
CA ARG A 77 -7.32 -11.66 1.56
C ARG A 77 -7.02 -12.14 2.98
N LYS A 78 -7.31 -13.41 3.27
CA LYS A 78 -7.17 -14.00 4.61
C LYS A 78 -7.88 -13.12 5.67
N ASP A 79 -7.10 -12.43 6.49
CA ASP A 79 -7.56 -11.60 7.62
C ASP A 79 -7.57 -10.10 7.30
N GLU A 80 -7.28 -9.72 6.05
CA GLU A 80 -7.22 -8.33 5.61
C GLU A 80 -8.34 -8.03 4.63
N THR A 81 -9.03 -6.90 4.83
CA THR A 81 -10.05 -6.42 3.90
C THR A 81 -9.83 -4.95 3.62
N VAL A 82 -9.77 -4.63 2.32
CA VAL A 82 -9.65 -3.27 1.82
C VAL A 82 -10.99 -2.85 1.26
N LYS A 83 -11.33 -1.58 1.49
CA LYS A 83 -12.47 -0.91 0.90
C LYS A 83 -12.05 0.43 0.32
N VAL A 84 -12.18 0.59 -1.00
CA VAL A 84 -11.84 1.83 -1.72
C VAL A 84 -13.01 2.30 -2.56
N ILE A 85 -13.16 3.62 -2.67
CA ILE A 85 -14.21 4.28 -3.45
C ILE A 85 -13.60 4.87 -4.72
N TYR A 86 -14.28 4.64 -5.84
CA TYR A 86 -14.00 5.22 -7.14
C TYR A 86 -15.11 6.19 -7.51
N PHE A 87 -14.72 7.35 -8.04
CA PHE A 87 -15.64 8.33 -8.60
C PHE A 87 -15.54 8.31 -10.12
N PRO A 88 -16.58 7.83 -10.83
CA PRO A 88 -16.61 7.82 -12.28
C PRO A 88 -16.41 9.24 -12.84
N THR A 89 -15.56 9.35 -13.85
CA THR A 89 -15.36 10.56 -14.63
C THR A 89 -15.99 10.41 -16.01
N PHE A 90 -15.98 11.50 -16.79
CA PHE A 90 -16.29 11.45 -18.21
C PHE A 90 -15.03 11.91 -18.97
N PRO A 91 -14.55 11.14 -19.97
CA PRO A 91 -15.13 9.91 -20.52
C PRO A 91 -14.91 8.68 -19.63
N GLU A 92 -15.41 7.52 -20.09
CA GLU A 92 -15.24 6.21 -19.47
C GLU A 92 -13.80 5.94 -19.00
N SER A 93 -13.67 5.30 -17.83
CA SER A 93 -12.39 5.10 -17.13
C SER A 93 -12.26 3.68 -16.54
N ASN A 94 -11.03 3.26 -16.26
CA ASN A 94 -10.73 1.99 -15.60
C ASN A 94 -10.60 2.17 -14.08
N ALA A 95 -11.22 1.28 -13.31
CA ALA A 95 -10.90 1.06 -11.90
C ALA A 95 -9.99 -0.18 -11.81
N ILE A 96 -8.69 0.03 -11.60
CA ILE A 96 -7.71 -1.04 -11.51
C ILE A 96 -7.68 -1.57 -10.08
N LEU A 97 -7.94 -2.87 -9.93
CA LEU A 97 -7.93 -3.57 -8.65
C LEU A 97 -6.71 -4.48 -8.61
N ASP A 98 -5.67 -4.02 -7.93
CA ASP A 98 -4.42 -4.77 -7.77
C ASP A 98 -3.84 -4.59 -6.37
N LYS A 99 -2.67 -5.20 -6.13
CA LYS A 99 -1.99 -5.19 -4.84
C LYS A 99 -1.75 -3.80 -4.24
N THR A 100 -1.77 -2.72 -5.04
CA THR A 100 -1.59 -1.34 -4.55
C THR A 100 -2.78 -0.85 -3.71
N LEU A 101 -3.93 -1.54 -3.77
CA LEU A 101 -5.10 -1.21 -2.95
C LEU A 101 -4.92 -1.60 -1.48
N PHE A 102 -4.06 -2.57 -1.18
CA PHE A 102 -3.81 -2.97 0.20
C PHE A 102 -2.93 -1.94 0.90
N PRO A 103 -3.29 -1.50 2.13
CA PRO A 103 -2.36 -0.73 2.94
C PRO A 103 -1.10 -1.58 3.07
N VAL A 104 -0.01 -1.01 2.58
CA VAL A 104 1.29 -1.66 2.55
C VAL A 104 1.59 -2.14 3.98
N LYS A 105 1.58 -3.47 4.20
CA LYS A 105 1.59 -4.05 5.55
C LYS A 105 2.83 -3.56 6.28
N ALA A 106 2.65 -3.14 7.54
CA ALA A 106 3.79 -2.79 8.38
C ALA A 106 4.76 -3.97 8.44
N LEU A 107 5.96 -3.79 7.93
CA LEU A 107 7.02 -4.77 8.02
C LEU A 107 7.39 -4.91 9.50
N PRO A 108 7.59 -6.14 10.00
CA PRO A 108 8.05 -6.32 11.35
C PRO A 108 9.45 -5.72 11.48
N ALA A 109 9.63 -4.87 12.48
CA ALA A 109 10.95 -4.44 12.91
C ALA A 109 11.58 -5.54 13.77
N ILE A 110 12.81 -5.93 13.42
CA ILE A 110 13.62 -6.84 14.22
C ILE A 110 14.73 -6.03 14.88
N HIS A 111 15.01 -6.29 16.16
CA HIS A 111 16.09 -5.62 16.84
C HIS A 111 17.45 -6.10 16.28
N PRO A 112 18.44 -5.22 16.02
CA PRO A 112 19.69 -5.63 15.39
C PRO A 112 20.47 -6.75 16.10
N SER A 113 20.32 -6.89 17.42
CA SER A 113 20.93 -8.00 18.18
C SER A 113 20.42 -9.38 17.76
N ASP A 114 19.18 -9.46 17.29
CA ASP A 114 18.51 -10.71 16.94
C ASP A 114 18.82 -11.12 15.50
N THR A 115 19.55 -10.28 14.78
CA THR A 115 19.98 -10.50 13.39
C THR A 115 21.51 -10.40 13.27
N PRO A 116 22.28 -11.31 13.89
CA PRO A 116 23.71 -11.33 13.68
C PRO A 116 24.04 -11.67 12.22
N ASN A 117 25.11 -11.09 11.68
CA ASN A 117 25.65 -11.39 10.35
C ASN A 117 24.69 -11.09 9.18
N LEU A 118 24.03 -9.93 9.20
CA LEU A 118 23.21 -9.47 8.07
C LEU A 118 24.01 -9.40 6.77
N VAL A 119 23.54 -10.11 5.76
CA VAL A 119 24.01 -10.03 4.37
C VAL A 119 22.82 -10.16 3.42
N SER A 120 22.86 -9.48 2.28
CA SER A 120 21.87 -9.69 1.22
C SER A 120 22.03 -11.05 0.54
N ILE A 121 20.92 -11.62 0.06
CA ILE A 121 20.90 -12.82 -0.80
C ILE A 121 20.48 -12.47 -2.23
N GLN A 122 21.04 -13.17 -3.21
CA GLN A 122 20.67 -13.00 -4.62
C GLN A 122 19.45 -13.85 -4.99
N GLY A 123 18.78 -13.50 -6.09
CA GLY A 123 17.67 -14.28 -6.66
C GLY A 123 16.30 -14.01 -6.01
N GLY A 124 16.22 -13.04 -5.10
CA GLY A 124 14.95 -12.60 -4.52
C GLY A 124 14.03 -11.91 -5.54
N GLN A 125 12.72 -12.01 -5.32
CA GLN A 125 11.73 -11.29 -6.11
C GLN A 125 11.86 -9.77 -5.92
N SER A 126 11.70 -9.00 -7.01
CA SER A 126 11.65 -7.53 -6.95
C SER A 126 10.40 -7.06 -6.20
N THR A 127 10.59 -6.12 -5.28
CA THR A 127 9.55 -5.57 -4.40
C THR A 127 9.89 -4.12 -4.03
N ALA A 128 9.08 -3.50 -3.18
CA ALA A 128 9.35 -2.17 -2.63
C ALA A 128 9.14 -2.11 -1.12
N ILE A 129 9.88 -1.23 -0.46
CA ILE A 129 9.64 -0.82 0.92
C ILE A 129 9.33 0.67 0.96
N GLU A 130 8.26 1.05 1.66
CA GLU A 130 8.02 2.44 2.07
C GLU A 130 8.57 2.63 3.48
N PHE A 131 9.57 3.49 3.68
CA PHE A 131 10.03 3.85 5.02
C PHE A 131 9.26 5.08 5.51
N GLU A 132 8.54 4.96 6.61
CA GLU A 132 7.76 6.05 7.20
C GLU A 132 8.39 6.47 8.53
N ASN A 133 9.01 7.65 8.57
CA ASN A 133 9.62 8.19 9.78
C ASN A 133 8.57 8.94 10.62
N LYS A 134 8.10 8.31 11.70
CA LYS A 134 7.17 8.92 12.67
C LYS A 134 7.88 9.53 13.88
N LEU A 135 9.22 9.45 13.93
CA LEU A 135 9.99 10.09 14.99
C LEU A 135 10.03 11.61 14.79
N GLN A 136 10.34 12.32 15.87
CA GLN A 136 10.61 13.76 15.82
C GLN A 136 12.07 14.08 15.43
N VAL A 137 12.85 13.07 15.05
CA VAL A 137 14.25 13.18 14.62
C VAL A 137 14.43 12.60 13.22
N GLU A 138 15.47 13.05 12.53
CA GLU A 138 15.87 12.49 11.23
C GLU A 138 16.30 11.02 11.37
N VAL A 139 15.99 10.22 10.36
CA VAL A 139 16.38 8.81 10.31
C VAL A 139 17.15 8.51 9.03
N LYS A 140 18.21 7.71 9.13
CA LYS A 140 18.99 7.19 8.01
C LYS A 140 18.65 5.73 7.79
N VAL A 141 18.34 5.37 6.54
CA VAL A 141 18.07 4.00 6.13
C VAL A 141 19.20 3.48 5.25
N PHE A 142 19.72 2.31 5.58
CA PHE A 142 20.82 1.68 4.85
C PHE A 142 20.40 0.30 4.36
N TRP A 143 20.80 0.00 3.13
CA TRP A 143 20.79 -1.36 2.63
C TRP A 143 22.04 -2.09 3.09
N VAL A 144 21.91 -3.33 3.56
CA VAL A 144 23.06 -4.19 3.87
C VAL A 144 23.42 -5.02 2.66
N ASN A 145 24.57 -4.75 2.04
CA ASN A 145 24.94 -5.40 0.78
C ASN A 145 25.34 -6.89 0.96
N PHE A 146 25.70 -7.54 -0.15
CA PHE A 146 26.09 -8.96 -0.18
C PHE A 146 27.32 -9.30 0.67
N PHE A 147 28.10 -8.31 1.10
CA PHE A 147 29.28 -8.45 1.95
C PHE A 147 29.04 -7.98 3.39
N GLY A 148 27.79 -7.66 3.75
CA GLY A 148 27.43 -7.16 5.07
C GLY A 148 27.76 -5.68 5.31
N LYS A 149 28.18 -4.95 4.26
CA LYS A 149 28.46 -3.51 4.37
C LYS A 149 27.17 -2.70 4.22
N GLN A 150 26.99 -1.74 5.12
CA GLN A 150 25.89 -0.79 5.10
C GLN A 150 26.11 0.26 4.00
N VAL A 151 25.12 0.42 3.13
CA VAL A 151 25.10 1.41 2.06
C VAL A 151 23.96 2.38 2.34
N LEU A 152 24.29 3.64 2.62
CA LEU A 152 23.28 4.66 2.88
C LEU A 152 22.44 4.86 1.64
N PHE A 153 21.12 4.77 1.79
CA PHE A 153 20.20 4.98 0.68
C PHE A 153 19.44 6.30 0.82
N ALA A 154 18.86 6.54 1.99
CA ALA A 154 18.09 7.74 2.23
C ALA A 154 18.26 8.26 3.65
N THR A 155 18.03 9.57 3.74
CA THR A 155 17.89 10.32 4.98
C THR A 155 16.48 10.89 4.97
N ILE A 156 15.68 10.52 5.96
CA ILE A 156 14.24 10.78 6.02
C ILE A 156 13.96 11.76 7.17
N PRO A 157 13.53 13.00 6.88
CA PRO A 157 13.18 13.97 7.92
C PRO A 157 12.01 13.51 8.81
N PRO A 158 11.81 14.13 9.97
CA PRO A 158 10.66 13.87 10.85
C PRO A 158 9.32 13.95 10.10
N GLY A 159 8.46 12.94 10.31
CA GLY A 159 7.12 12.87 9.70
C GLY A 159 7.09 12.62 8.19
N GLN A 160 8.25 12.40 7.55
CA GLN A 160 8.35 12.16 6.11
C GLN A 160 8.47 10.67 5.79
N SER A 161 8.30 10.32 4.52
CA SER A 161 8.45 8.96 4.02
C SER A 161 9.34 8.89 2.78
N CYS A 162 9.89 7.70 2.51
CA CYS A 162 10.69 7.42 1.32
C CYS A 162 10.42 6.01 0.79
N ARG A 163 10.01 5.92 -0.47
CA ARG A 163 9.86 4.66 -1.19
C ARG A 163 11.18 4.16 -1.76
N GLN A 164 11.45 2.88 -1.58
CA GLN A 164 12.61 2.20 -2.15
C GLN A 164 12.25 0.91 -2.88
N LEU A 165 12.72 0.78 -4.12
CA LEU A 165 12.72 -0.51 -4.84
C LEU A 165 13.84 -1.39 -4.31
N THR A 166 13.56 -2.66 -4.06
CA THR A 166 14.50 -3.60 -3.47
C THR A 166 14.13 -5.03 -3.85
N PHE A 167 14.76 -6.03 -3.22
CA PHE A 167 14.50 -7.44 -3.48
C PHE A 167 14.26 -8.20 -2.18
N VAL A 168 13.41 -9.21 -2.22
CA VAL A 168 13.22 -10.14 -1.10
C VAL A 168 14.56 -10.72 -0.66
N GLY A 169 14.84 -10.66 0.65
CA GLY A 169 16.12 -11.12 1.21
C GLY A 169 17.21 -10.05 1.30
N HIS A 170 16.92 -8.80 0.93
CA HIS A 170 17.80 -7.65 1.21
C HIS A 170 17.49 -7.06 2.60
N PRO A 171 18.39 -7.11 3.60
CA PRO A 171 18.15 -6.48 4.89
C PRO A 171 18.30 -4.96 4.79
N TRP A 172 17.43 -4.26 5.51
CA TRP A 172 17.46 -2.81 5.64
C TRP A 172 17.59 -2.43 7.11
N ILE A 173 18.56 -1.59 7.43
CA ILE A 173 18.78 -1.12 8.80
C ILE A 173 18.40 0.35 8.93
N VAL A 174 18.00 0.71 10.14
CA VAL A 174 17.53 2.06 10.47
C VAL A 174 18.35 2.61 11.63
N VAL A 175 18.85 3.84 11.45
CA VAL A 175 19.65 4.58 12.44
C VAL A 175 19.03 5.96 12.62
N ALA A 176 18.67 6.33 13.85
CA ALA A 176 18.17 7.66 14.15
C ALA A 176 19.36 8.62 14.26
N SER A 177 19.20 9.89 13.88
CA SER A 177 20.27 10.88 13.99
C SER A 177 20.69 11.16 15.44
N SER A 178 19.80 10.87 16.40
CA SER A 178 20.08 10.91 17.84
C SER A 178 20.91 9.72 18.33
N GLU A 179 21.00 8.63 17.54
CA GLU A 179 21.61 7.38 17.94
C GLU A 179 22.90 7.11 17.15
N LYS A 180 23.84 6.40 17.79
CA LYS A 180 25.07 5.94 17.12
C LYS A 180 24.92 4.54 16.52
N ALA A 181 23.98 3.76 17.00
CA ALA A 181 23.76 2.38 16.60
C ALA A 181 22.42 2.23 15.85
N PRO A 182 22.30 1.24 14.94
CA PRO A 182 21.01 0.89 14.40
C PRO A 182 20.10 0.38 15.52
N PHE A 183 18.79 0.65 15.40
CA PHE A 183 17.78 0.24 16.38
C PHE A 183 16.69 -0.65 15.77
N ALA A 184 16.62 -0.74 14.43
CA ALA A 184 15.68 -1.62 13.74
C ALA A 184 16.26 -2.17 12.44
N VAL A 185 15.82 -3.39 12.11
CA VAL A 185 16.07 -4.08 10.85
C VAL A 185 14.74 -4.49 10.24
N PHE A 186 14.58 -4.24 8.94
CA PHE A 186 13.42 -4.64 8.16
C PHE A 186 13.84 -5.58 7.02
N PHE A 187 12.99 -6.55 6.75
CA PHE A 187 13.12 -7.47 5.62
C PHE A 187 11.96 -7.28 4.64
N PRO A 188 12.25 -7.03 3.35
CA PRO A 188 11.23 -6.97 2.31
C PRO A 188 10.52 -8.32 2.18
N THR A 189 9.21 -8.28 1.91
CA THR A 189 8.43 -9.46 1.57
C THR A 189 8.17 -9.51 0.05
N PRO A 190 7.65 -10.64 -0.50
CA PRO A 190 7.23 -10.71 -1.90
C PRO A 190 6.20 -9.64 -2.32
N TYR A 191 5.53 -9.02 -1.34
CA TYR A 191 4.63 -7.88 -1.52
C TYR A 191 5.26 -6.62 -0.93
N GLU A 192 4.83 -5.46 -1.43
CA GLU A 192 5.32 -4.18 -0.92
C GLU A 192 4.97 -4.04 0.57
N GLY A 193 5.88 -3.47 1.35
CA GLY A 193 5.79 -3.38 2.83
C GLY A 193 6.16 -1.99 3.35
N THR A 194 5.54 -1.54 4.45
CA THR A 194 5.87 -0.24 5.08
C THR A 194 6.71 -0.49 6.31
N ALA A 195 7.93 0.01 6.33
CA ALA A 195 8.75 0.07 7.54
C ALA A 195 8.34 1.31 8.34
N VAL A 196 7.42 1.14 9.29
CA VAL A 196 7.00 2.21 10.21
C VAL A 196 8.07 2.38 11.28
N ILE A 197 8.64 3.58 11.37
CA ILE A 197 9.73 3.91 12.28
C ILE A 197 9.19 4.87 13.33
N ASP A 198 8.86 4.35 14.52
CA ASP A 198 8.28 5.12 15.62
C ASP A 198 8.99 4.85 16.96
N GLU A 199 8.59 5.60 17.99
CA GLU A 199 9.20 5.58 19.33
C GLU A 199 9.18 4.18 19.98
N SER A 200 8.24 3.31 19.60
CA SER A 200 8.16 1.96 20.16
C SER A 200 9.37 1.09 19.80
N LEU A 201 10.09 1.45 18.72
CA LEU A 201 11.29 0.75 18.29
C LEU A 201 12.53 1.17 19.09
N LEU A 202 12.56 2.39 19.63
CA LEU A 202 13.66 2.86 20.48
C LEU A 202 13.61 2.25 21.89
N LEU A 203 12.40 2.01 22.40
CA LEU A 203 12.17 1.46 23.75
C LEU A 203 12.52 -0.03 23.90
N ARG A 204 12.73 -0.76 22.79
CA ARG A 204 13.11 -2.18 22.83
C ARG A 204 14.61 -2.42 23.07
N GLY A 205 15.41 -1.37 23.16
CA GLY A 205 16.86 -1.43 23.36
C GLY A 205 17.35 -1.23 24.81
N GLY A 206 16.47 -1.32 25.81
CA GLY A 206 16.77 -1.16 27.24
C GLY A 206 16.91 -2.49 27.99
#